data_AF-A0A382EYG9-F1
#
_entry.id   AF-A0A382EYG9-F1
#
_cell.length_a   1.000
_cell.length_b   1.000
_cell.length_c   1.000
_cell.angle_alpha   90.00
_cell.angle_beta   90.00
_cell.angle_gamma   90.00
#
_symmetry.space_group_name_H-M   'P 1'
#
loop_
_entity.id
_entity.type
_entity.pdbx_description
1 polymer ?
#
loop_
_entity_poly.entity_id
_entity_poly.type
_entity_poly.pdbx_seq_one_letter_code
_entity_poly.pdbx_strand_id
1 'polypeptide(L)'
;PPKTVHLPVLFFTANYYLTDVTESDHDGTEVIPGSHLFGKAPPSGDLSGTGWEAKAEPNFGKAGSLVMFNNQVWHHGGTNRGTRTRYISQVTYARRIIGHKYYPFMNYTMPEHAYCDADGRLQRLLGFLPHGTYG
;
A
#
# COMPACT_ATOMS: atom_id res chain seq x y z
N PRO A 1 -12.08 -7.73 -17.94
CA PRO A 1 -12.67 -6.66 -17.09
C PRO A 1 -14.07 -6.27 -17.59
N PRO A 2 -15.04 -6.00 -16.70
CA PRO A 2 -16.30 -5.37 -17.10
C PRO A 2 -16.01 -3.99 -17.70
N LYS A 3 -16.54 -3.68 -18.88
CA LYS A 3 -16.30 -2.38 -19.56
C LYS A 3 -17.12 -1.22 -18.96
N THR A 4 -18.13 -1.54 -18.16
CA THR A 4 -19.14 -0.60 -17.65
C THR A 4 -19.10 -0.42 -16.13
N VAL A 5 -18.29 -1.22 -15.42
CA VAL A 5 -18.19 -1.15 -13.96
C VAL A 5 -16.79 -0.67 -13.58
N HIS A 6 -16.72 0.51 -12.99
CA HIS A 6 -15.49 1.05 -12.42
C HIS A 6 -15.43 0.69 -10.94
N LEU A 7 -14.52 -0.22 -10.58
CA LEU A 7 -14.30 -0.55 -9.18
C LEU A 7 -13.65 0.64 -8.46
N PRO A 8 -14.17 1.08 -7.31
CA PRO A 8 -13.59 2.19 -6.57
C PRO A 8 -12.28 1.76 -5.91
N VAL A 9 -11.23 2.56 -6.07
CA VAL A 9 -10.06 2.50 -5.20
C VAL A 9 -10.46 3.11 -3.86
N LEU A 10 -10.63 2.25 -2.85
CA LEU A 10 -10.97 2.66 -1.49
C LEU A 10 -9.74 3.13 -0.72
N PHE A 11 -8.61 2.46 -0.94
CA PHE A 11 -7.29 2.83 -0.45
C PHE A 11 -6.21 2.29 -1.40
N PHE A 12 -5.09 2.99 -1.45
CA PHE A 12 -3.90 2.60 -2.17
C PHE A 12 -2.68 2.77 -1.28
N THR A 13 -1.66 1.95 -1.50
CA THR A 13 -0.40 2.02 -0.80
C THR A 13 0.66 2.66 -1.69
N ALA A 14 1.47 3.54 -1.12
CA ALA A 14 2.69 4.10 -1.67
C ALA A 14 3.90 3.57 -0.89
N ASN A 15 4.72 2.75 -1.54
CA ASN A 15 5.96 2.21 -1.01
C ASN A 15 7.13 3.04 -1.54
N TYR A 16 7.74 3.84 -0.67
CA TYR A 16 8.94 4.61 -0.95
C TYR A 16 10.17 3.76 -0.59
N TYR A 17 11.00 3.45 -1.58
CA TYR A 17 12.21 2.67 -1.36
C TYR A 17 13.30 3.55 -0.75
N LEU A 18 13.78 3.17 0.43
CA LEU A 18 14.87 3.87 1.14
C LEU A 18 16.23 3.20 0.90
N THR A 19 16.20 1.99 0.35
CA THR A 19 17.36 1.26 -0.19
C THR A 19 17.03 0.82 -1.60
N ASP A 20 18.07 0.54 -2.40
CA ASP A 20 17.86 -0.07 -3.71
C ASP A 20 17.10 -1.40 -3.59
N VAL A 21 16.24 -1.70 -4.54
CA VAL A 21 15.49 -2.96 -4.68
C VAL A 21 15.49 -3.28 -6.17
N THR A 22 16.63 -3.68 -6.71
CA THR A 22 16.87 -3.76 -8.16
C THR A 22 16.92 -5.19 -8.70
N GLU A 23 16.92 -6.18 -7.82
CA GLU A 23 17.18 -7.59 -8.14
C GLU A 23 16.24 -8.47 -7.32
N SER A 24 16.06 -9.72 -7.76
CA SER A 24 15.12 -10.66 -7.16
C SER A 24 15.47 -11.08 -5.74
N ASP A 25 16.73 -10.99 -5.33
CA ASP A 25 17.19 -11.29 -3.97
C ASP A 25 16.96 -10.14 -2.98
N HIS A 26 16.62 -8.95 -3.48
CA HIS A 26 16.39 -7.73 -2.70
C HIS A 26 14.94 -7.56 -2.23
N ASP A 27 14.08 -8.52 -2.57
CA ASP A 27 12.64 -8.50 -2.33
C ASP A 27 11.93 -7.26 -2.83
N GLY A 28 11.49 -7.30 -4.07
CA GLY A 28 10.38 -6.42 -4.47
C GLY A 28 9.13 -6.70 -3.63
N THR A 29 8.23 -5.72 -3.57
CA THR A 29 6.81 -6.07 -3.42
C THR A 29 6.42 -6.82 -4.68
N GLU A 30 5.85 -8.01 -4.57
CA GLU A 30 5.35 -8.77 -5.72
C GLU A 30 3.85 -8.54 -5.89
N VAL A 31 3.39 -8.44 -7.13
CA VAL A 31 1.98 -8.24 -7.47
C VAL A 31 1.55 -9.20 -8.57
N ILE A 32 0.26 -9.53 -8.60
CA ILE A 32 -0.36 -10.13 -9.79
C ILE A 32 -1.11 -9.01 -10.52
N PRO A 33 -0.60 -8.47 -11.64
CA PRO A 33 -1.27 -7.38 -12.35
C PRO A 33 -2.72 -7.74 -12.73
N GLY A 34 -3.64 -6.79 -12.55
CA GLY A 34 -5.06 -6.98 -12.88
C GLY A 34 -5.87 -7.85 -11.89
N SER A 35 -5.25 -8.44 -10.87
CA SER A 35 -5.93 -9.33 -9.91
C SER A 35 -7.04 -8.67 -9.08
N HIS A 36 -7.01 -7.34 -8.93
CA HIS A 36 -8.10 -6.55 -8.36
C HIS A 36 -9.44 -6.70 -9.11
N LEU A 37 -9.43 -7.29 -10.31
CA LEU A 37 -10.61 -7.54 -11.14
C LEU A 37 -11.09 -9.00 -11.08
N PHE A 38 -10.42 -9.90 -10.35
CA PHE A 38 -10.71 -11.34 -10.41
C PHE A 38 -11.96 -11.75 -9.61
N GLY A 39 -12.46 -10.89 -8.72
CA GLY A 39 -13.66 -11.17 -7.92
C GLY A 39 -13.51 -12.36 -6.97
N LYS A 40 -12.27 -12.76 -6.64
CA LYS A 40 -11.97 -13.89 -5.75
C LYS A 40 -10.73 -13.59 -4.91
N ALA A 41 -10.59 -14.33 -3.81
CA ALA A 41 -9.39 -14.29 -2.98
C ALA A 41 -8.19 -14.94 -3.69
N PRO A 42 -6.94 -14.53 -3.35
CA PRO A 42 -5.76 -15.30 -3.75
C PRO A 42 -5.84 -16.73 -3.20
N PRO A 43 -5.14 -17.70 -3.82
CA PRO A 43 -4.94 -19.01 -3.22
C PRO A 43 -4.42 -18.89 -1.79
N SER A 44 -4.83 -19.81 -0.92
CA SER A 44 -4.30 -19.87 0.44
C SER A 44 -2.88 -20.45 0.42
N GLY A 45 -1.95 -19.80 1.11
CA GLY A 45 -0.57 -20.27 1.24
C GLY A 45 0.36 -19.74 0.14
N ASP A 46 1.46 -20.45 -0.07
CA ASP A 46 2.46 -20.14 -1.09
C ASP A 46 1.90 -20.33 -2.51
N LEU A 47 2.30 -19.46 -3.44
CA LEU A 47 1.94 -19.56 -4.85
C LEU A 47 2.77 -20.62 -5.60
N SER A 48 3.83 -21.16 -5.00
CA SER A 48 4.66 -22.25 -5.56
C SER A 48 3.81 -23.39 -6.13
N GLY A 49 4.03 -23.73 -7.41
CA GLY A 49 3.31 -24.80 -8.12
C GLY A 49 1.90 -24.42 -8.57
N THR A 50 1.44 -23.19 -8.32
CA THR A 50 0.17 -22.69 -8.86
C THR A 50 0.36 -22.03 -10.22
N GLY A 51 -0.70 -21.94 -11.02
CA GLY A 51 -0.68 -21.18 -12.28
C GLY A 51 -0.52 -19.66 -12.12
N TRP A 52 -0.35 -19.16 -10.89
CA TRP A 52 -0.14 -17.76 -10.57
C TRP A 52 1.32 -17.41 -10.28
N GLU A 53 2.16 -18.39 -9.94
CA GLU A 53 3.58 -18.19 -9.63
C GLU A 53 4.30 -17.43 -10.75
N ALA A 54 4.16 -17.91 -11.99
CA ALA A 54 4.76 -17.29 -13.17
C ALA A 54 4.14 -15.93 -13.56
N LYS A 55 3.09 -15.49 -12.87
CA LYS A 55 2.42 -14.20 -13.11
C LYS A 55 2.71 -13.18 -12.01
N ALA A 56 3.42 -13.58 -10.96
CA ALA A 56 3.89 -12.66 -9.93
C ALA A 56 5.00 -11.80 -10.52
N GLU A 57 4.79 -10.49 -10.50
CA GLU A 57 5.74 -9.51 -11.00
C GLU A 57 6.33 -8.74 -9.81
N PRO A 58 7.66 -8.79 -9.62
CA PRO A 58 8.31 -7.99 -8.59
C PRO A 58 8.39 -6.53 -9.03
N ASN A 59 8.15 -5.63 -8.08
CA ASN A 59 8.38 -4.21 -8.27
C ASN A 59 9.82 -3.87 -7.89
N PHE A 60 10.63 -3.51 -8.88
CA PHE A 60 12.01 -3.08 -8.67
C PHE A 60 12.17 -1.56 -8.84
N GLY A 61 13.11 -0.99 -8.08
CA GLY A 61 13.44 0.42 -8.12
C GLY A 61 14.67 0.72 -7.26
N LYS A 62 15.39 1.79 -7.59
CA LYS A 62 16.47 2.32 -6.74
C LYS A 62 15.90 3.06 -5.53
N ALA A 63 16.72 3.34 -4.52
CA ALA A 63 16.36 4.26 -3.45
C ALA A 63 15.81 5.58 -4.02
N GLY A 64 14.71 6.07 -3.46
CA GLY A 64 13.94 7.20 -3.97
C GLY A 64 12.84 6.82 -4.97
N SER A 65 12.81 5.57 -5.45
CA SER A 65 11.70 5.08 -6.28
C SER A 65 10.42 4.93 -5.46
N LEU A 66 9.28 5.18 -6.12
CA LEU A 66 7.96 5.04 -5.53
C LEU A 66 7.18 3.95 -6.28
N VAL A 67 6.71 2.95 -5.55
CA VAL A 67 5.79 1.92 -6.05
C VAL A 67 4.40 2.18 -5.46
N MET A 68 3.40 2.34 -6.33
CA MET A 68 2.02 2.58 -5.91
C MET A 68 1.12 1.46 -6.40
N PHE A 69 0.25 0.95 -5.53
CA PHE A 69 -0.72 -0.07 -5.92
C PHE A 69 -2.06 0.09 -5.22
N ASN A 70 -3.13 -0.22 -5.95
CA ASN A 70 -4.46 -0.41 -5.37
C ASN A 70 -4.42 -1.65 -4.46
N ASN A 71 -4.77 -1.51 -3.18
CA ASN A 71 -4.70 -2.62 -2.22
C ASN A 71 -5.63 -3.81 -2.52
N GLN A 72 -6.53 -3.70 -3.50
CA GLN A 72 -7.28 -4.83 -4.03
C GLN A 72 -6.46 -5.75 -4.94
N VAL A 73 -5.30 -5.29 -5.44
CA VAL A 73 -4.38 -6.15 -6.18
C VAL A 73 -3.85 -7.20 -5.22
N TRP A 74 -3.75 -8.44 -5.66
CA TRP A 74 -3.01 -9.47 -4.92
C TRP A 74 -1.55 -9.06 -4.89
N HIS A 75 -1.00 -8.99 -3.69
CA HIS A 75 0.38 -8.58 -3.44
C HIS A 75 0.92 -9.29 -2.20
N HIS A 76 2.22 -9.48 -2.15
CA HIS A 76 2.93 -9.87 -0.95
C HIS A 76 4.34 -9.26 -0.93
N GLY A 77 4.97 -9.26 0.24
CA GLY A 77 6.41 -8.98 0.30
C GLY A 77 7.19 -10.19 -0.21
N GLY A 78 8.22 -9.97 -1.04
CA GLY A 78 9.23 -11.00 -1.30
C GLY A 78 9.91 -11.50 -0.01
N THR A 79 10.72 -12.55 -0.14
CA THR A 79 11.45 -13.18 0.98
C THR A 79 12.94 -12.82 1.00
N ASN A 80 13.39 -12.11 2.03
CA ASN A 80 14.76 -11.62 2.34
C ASN A 80 15.88 -12.61 2.02
N ARG A 81 16.26 -12.86 0.76
CA ARG A 81 17.31 -13.87 0.46
C ARG A 81 18.72 -13.29 0.48
N GLY A 82 18.84 -11.96 0.40
CA GLY A 82 20.10 -11.25 0.47
C GLY A 82 20.66 -11.12 1.89
N THR A 83 21.85 -10.53 2.00
CA THR A 83 22.53 -10.26 3.28
C THR A 83 22.23 -8.88 3.85
N ARG A 84 21.46 -8.05 3.13
CA ARG A 84 21.18 -6.65 3.49
C ARG A 84 19.74 -6.45 3.94
N THR A 85 19.54 -5.50 4.85
CA THR A 85 18.21 -5.06 5.25
C THR A 85 17.61 -4.16 4.17
N ARG A 86 16.40 -4.50 3.72
CA ARG A 86 15.58 -3.68 2.82
C ARG A 86 14.75 -2.68 3.65
N TYR A 87 14.97 -1.39 3.43
CA TYR A 87 14.18 -0.33 4.08
C TYR A 87 13.16 0.26 3.10
N ILE A 88 11.89 0.26 3.50
CA ILE A 88 10.78 0.84 2.75
C ILE A 88 9.96 1.68 3.73
N SER A 89 9.61 2.91 3.33
CA SER A 89 8.57 3.69 3.99
C SER A 89 7.25 3.45 3.28
N GLN A 90 6.26 2.96 4.01
CA GLN A 90 4.94 2.68 3.46
C GLN A 90 3.93 3.71 3.95
N VAL A 91 3.25 4.37 3.02
CA VAL A 91 2.15 5.30 3.31
C VAL A 91 0.89 4.83 2.58
N THR A 92 -0.17 4.58 3.33
CA THR A 92 -1.47 4.20 2.76
C THR A 92 -2.39 5.42 2.74
N TYR A 93 -2.92 5.74 1.57
CA TYR A 93 -3.92 6.79 1.40
C TYR A 93 -5.28 6.13 1.20
N ALA A 94 -6.29 6.64 1.89
CA ALA A 94 -7.63 6.09 1.85
C ALA A 94 -8.69 7.16 1.64
N ARG A 95 -9.85 6.75 1.12
CA ARG A 95 -11.05 7.60 1.15
C ARG A 95 -11.47 7.83 2.60
N ARG A 96 -12.03 9.01 2.89
CA ARG A 96 -12.49 9.41 4.23
C ARG A 96 -13.34 8.34 4.93
N ILE A 97 -14.24 7.67 4.20
CA ILE A 97 -15.11 6.60 4.73
C ILE A 97 -14.33 5.40 5.30
N ILE A 98 -13.10 5.17 4.83
CA ILE A 98 -12.22 4.11 5.32
C ILE A 98 -11.43 4.57 6.54
N GLY A 99 -11.17 5.87 6.67
CA GLY A 99 -10.34 6.47 7.72
C GLY A 99 -10.79 6.13 9.15
N HIS A 100 -12.09 5.87 9.36
CA HIS A 100 -12.62 5.47 10.66
C HIS A 100 -12.14 4.07 11.11
N LYS A 101 -11.74 3.19 10.17
CA LYS A 101 -11.12 1.88 10.49
C LYS A 101 -9.67 2.02 10.95
N TYR A 102 -9.05 3.15 10.64
CA TYR A 102 -7.69 3.52 11.00
C TYR A 102 -7.65 4.71 11.97
N TYR A 103 -8.79 5.04 12.60
CA TYR A 103 -8.81 6.04 13.67
C TYR A 103 -7.69 5.68 14.63
N PRO A 104 -6.83 6.66 15.01
CA PRO A 104 -5.60 6.39 15.74
C PRO A 104 -5.90 5.39 16.86
N PHE A 105 -5.04 4.36 16.99
CA PHE A 105 -5.05 3.42 18.13
C PHE A 105 -5.57 4.18 19.33
N MET A 106 -6.69 3.78 19.95
CA MET A 106 -7.64 4.65 20.68
C MET A 106 -7.06 5.72 21.65
N ASN A 107 -5.76 5.69 21.95
CA ASN A 107 -5.00 6.60 22.80
C ASN A 107 -3.86 7.37 22.09
N TYR A 108 -3.75 7.37 20.76
CA TYR A 108 -2.72 8.14 20.06
C TYR A 108 -3.16 9.60 19.90
N THR A 109 -2.34 10.50 20.44
CA THR A 109 -2.39 11.93 20.19
C THR A 109 -1.18 12.30 19.35
N MET A 110 -1.40 12.91 18.19
CA MET A 110 -0.31 13.38 17.35
C MET A 110 0.45 14.50 18.09
N PRO A 111 1.78 14.41 18.27
CA PRO A 111 2.54 15.49 18.88
C PRO A 111 2.43 16.79 18.08
N GLU A 112 2.33 17.94 18.77
CA GLU A 112 2.15 19.25 18.12
C GLU A 112 3.20 19.56 17.06
N HIS A 113 4.48 19.25 17.35
CA HIS A 113 5.59 19.48 16.42
C HIS A 113 5.45 18.73 15.07
N ALA A 114 4.58 17.72 14.98
CA ALA A 114 4.34 16.99 13.75
C ALA A 114 3.39 17.72 12.79
N TYR A 115 2.61 18.70 13.27
CA TYR A 115 1.58 19.37 12.47
C TYR A 115 1.49 20.89 12.67
N CYS A 116 2.24 21.50 13.60
CA CYS A 116 2.18 22.94 13.88
C CYS A 116 2.44 23.80 12.64
N ASP A 117 3.33 23.36 11.75
CA ASP A 117 3.67 24.05 10.50
C ASP A 117 2.96 23.46 9.27
N ALA A 118 2.00 22.56 9.47
CA ALA A 118 1.30 21.90 8.38
C ALA A 118 0.28 22.85 7.72
N ASP A 119 0.33 22.92 6.39
CA ASP A 119 -0.72 23.57 5.62
C ASP A 119 -2.06 22.80 5.70
N GLY A 120 -3.15 23.43 5.23
CA GLY A 120 -4.47 22.80 5.26
C GLY A 120 -4.54 21.48 4.48
N ARG A 121 -3.65 21.27 3.49
CA ARG A 121 -3.59 20.02 2.72
C ARG A 121 -2.97 18.89 3.54
N LEU A 122 -1.85 19.16 4.21
CA LEU A 122 -1.15 18.21 5.06
C LEU A 122 -1.98 17.89 6.29
N GLN A 123 -2.59 18.89 6.94
CA GLN A 123 -3.53 18.67 8.04
C GLN A 123 -4.66 17.71 7.63
N ARG A 124 -5.25 17.90 6.44
CA ARG A 124 -6.28 16.99 5.90
C ARG A 124 -5.75 15.56 5.71
N LEU A 125 -4.51 15.38 5.27
CA LEU A 125 -3.89 14.06 5.10
C LEU A 125 -3.55 13.40 6.45
N LEU A 126 -3.20 14.20 7.46
CA LEU A 126 -2.91 13.76 8.83
C LEU A 126 -4.18 13.44 9.64
N GLY A 127 -5.37 13.67 9.08
CA GLY A 127 -6.64 13.32 9.70
C GLY A 127 -7.36 14.46 10.42
N PHE A 128 -6.84 15.70 10.37
CA PHE A 128 -7.54 16.89 10.83
C PHE A 128 -8.66 17.24 9.83
N LEU A 129 -9.79 16.54 9.96
CA LEU A 129 -10.94 16.64 9.07
C LEU A 129 -12.11 17.33 9.77
N PRO A 130 -12.86 18.20 9.07
CA PRO A 130 -14.07 18.80 9.62
C PRO A 130 -15.11 17.72 9.92
N HIS A 131 -15.71 17.78 11.11
CA HIS A 131 -16.80 16.90 11.54
C HIS A 131 -18.07 17.18 10.71
N GLY A 132 -18.70 16.13 10.21
CA GLY A 132 -19.97 16.17 9.49
C GLY A 132 -21.16 15.92 10.43
N THR A 133 -22.37 16.06 9.90
CA THR A 133 -23.62 15.94 10.69
C THR A 133 -23.86 14.56 11.30
N TYR A 134 -23.17 13.53 10.81
CA TYR A 134 -23.23 12.15 11.31
C TYR A 134 -21.84 11.64 11.75
N GLY A 135 -20.90 12.55 12.02
CA GLY A 135 -19.50 12.27 12.38
C GLY A 135 -18.54 13.35 11.90
#